data_AF-A0A2N2A8N1-F1
#
_entry.id   AF-A0A2N2A8N1-F1
#
_cell.length_a   1.000
_cell.length_b   1.000
_cell.length_c   1.000
_cell.angle_alpha   90.00
_cell.angle_beta   90.00
_cell.angle_gamma   90.00
#
_symmetry.space_group_name_H-M   'P 1'
#
loop_
_entity.id
_entity.type
_entity.pdbx_description
1 polymer ?
#
loop_
_entity_poly.entity_id
_entity_poly.type
_entity_poly.pdbx_seq_one_letter_code
_entity_poly.pdbx_strand_id
1 'polypeptide(L)'
;MFLVKDKVVFGMAVMRFLSSMIELTAALLFLKYDSIEKALKINALLALIGPTVMTVVMVMGLAGLSGRISFNKFSIILTGVVLIFWGVSKK
;
A
#
# COMPACT_ATOMS: atom_id res chain seq x y z
N MET A 1 0.62 23.55 9.41
CA MET A 1 -0.79 23.35 9.04
C MET A 1 -0.84 22.67 7.69
N PHE A 2 -1.44 21.48 7.56
CA PHE A 2 -1.45 20.72 6.31
C PHE A 2 -2.45 21.34 5.32
N LEU A 3 -1.96 22.18 4.41
CA LEU A 3 -2.74 22.66 3.26
C LEU A 3 -2.54 21.70 2.09
N VAL A 4 -3.40 20.69 2.00
CA VAL A 4 -3.36 19.73 0.88
C VAL A 4 -4.03 20.34 -0.34
N LYS A 5 -3.23 20.81 -1.30
CA LYS A 5 -3.72 21.42 -2.55
C LYS A 5 -3.99 20.40 -3.66
N ASP A 6 -3.25 19.30 -3.66
CA ASP A 6 -3.35 18.26 -4.67
C ASP A 6 -4.36 17.18 -4.23
N LYS A 7 -5.42 17.00 -5.02
CA LYS A 7 -6.49 16.03 -4.75
C LYS A 7 -5.99 14.59 -4.77
N VAL A 8 -5.00 14.27 -5.59
CA VAL A 8 -4.39 12.94 -5.67
C VAL A 8 -3.57 12.68 -4.41
N VAL A 9 -2.79 13.66 -3.95
CA VAL A 9 -2.06 13.56 -2.68
C VAL A 9 -3.00 13.37 -1.50
N PHE A 10 -4.13 14.09 -1.47
CA PHE A 10 -5.15 13.88 -0.46
C PHE A 10 -5.69 12.44 -0.48
N GLY A 11 -6.06 11.92 -1.66
CA GLY A 11 -6.51 10.53 -1.80
C GLY A 11 -5.47 9.50 -1.35
N MET A 12 -4.20 9.69 -1.73
CA MET A 12 -3.09 8.83 -1.28
C MET A 12 -2.93 8.87 0.25
N ALA A 13 -3.03 10.04 0.87
CA ALA A 13 -2.97 10.18 2.32
C ALA A 13 -4.14 9.48 3.01
N VAL A 14 -5.37 9.65 2.52
CA VAL A 14 -6.56 8.95 3.04
C VAL A 14 -6.39 7.44 2.98
N MET A 15 -5.91 6.89 1.86
CA MET A 15 -5.65 5.46 1.75
C MET A 15 -4.60 4.97 2.75
N ARG A 16 -3.57 5.77 3.06
CA ARG A 16 -2.60 5.45 4.11
C ARG A 16 -3.23 5.43 5.49
N PHE A 17 -4.04 6.43 5.82
CA PHE A 17 -4.76 6.44 7.10
C PHE A 17 -5.66 5.21 7.24
N LEU A 18 -6.41 4.84 6.19
CA LEU A 18 -7.23 3.64 6.19
C LEU A 18 -6.40 2.37 6.44
N SER A 19 -5.29 2.20 5.71
CA SER A 19 -4.37 1.06 5.90
C SER A 19 -3.82 0.99 7.32
N SER A 20 -3.38 2.14 7.86
CA SER A 20 -2.83 2.22 9.21
C SER A 20 -3.87 1.90 10.27
N MET A 21 -5.14 2.27 10.07
CA MET A 21 -6.22 1.87 10.99
C MET A 21 -6.46 0.35 10.96
N ILE A 22 -6.34 -0.29 9.80
CA ILE A 22 -6.47 -1.75 9.68
C ILE A 22 -5.33 -2.43 10.43
N GLU A 23 -4.09 -2.01 10.22
CA GLU A 23 -2.92 -2.56 10.94
C GLU A 23 -2.99 -2.31 12.44
N LEU A 24 -3.39 -1.10 12.86
CA LEU A 24 -3.60 -0.78 14.26
C LEU A 24 -4.67 -1.69 14.88
N THR A 25 -5.78 -1.92 14.17
CA THR A 25 -6.83 -2.84 14.62
C THR A 25 -6.27 -4.26 14.78
N ALA A 26 -5.49 -4.74 13.82
CA ALA A 26 -4.86 -6.05 13.92
C ALA A 26 -3.89 -6.16 15.11
N ALA A 27 -3.07 -5.13 15.35
CA ALA A 27 -2.19 -5.08 16.52
C ALA A 27 -2.98 -5.12 17.84
N LEU A 28 -4.10 -4.38 17.93
CA LEU A 28 -4.99 -4.45 19.08
C LEU A 28 -5.62 -5.84 19.24
N LEU A 29 -5.95 -6.54 18.15
CA LEU A 29 -6.44 -7.92 18.20
C LEU A 29 -5.34 -8.91 18.63
N PHE A 30 -4.07 -8.70 18.26
CA PHE A 30 -2.96 -9.50 18.76
C PHE A 30 -2.88 -9.43 20.28
N LEU A 31 -2.90 -8.20 20.83
CA LEU A 31 -2.87 -7.96 22.27
C LEU A 31 -4.13 -8.48 22.97
N LYS A 32 -5.30 -8.36 22.34
CA LYS A 32 -6.57 -8.84 22.92
C LYS A 32 -6.63 -10.36 23.02
N TYR A 33 -6.14 -11.08 22.01
CA TYR A 33 -6.27 -12.52 21.95
C TYR A 33 -5.09 -13.29 22.53
N ASP A 34 -3.94 -12.63 22.68
CA ASP A 34 -2.72 -13.16 23.28
C ASP A 34 -2.38 -14.59 22.84
N SER A 35 -2.51 -14.83 21.53
CA SER A 35 -2.37 -16.16 20.93
C SER A 35 -1.65 -16.04 19.61
N ILE A 36 -0.50 -16.70 19.53
CA ILE A 36 0.33 -16.74 18.32
C ILE A 36 -0.47 -17.27 17.13
N GLU A 37 -1.27 -18.33 17.33
CA GLU A 37 -2.07 -18.92 16.25
C GLU A 37 -3.09 -17.93 15.67
N LYS A 38 -3.79 -17.17 16.53
CA LYS A 38 -4.74 -16.14 16.09
C LYS A 38 -4.02 -14.97 15.42
N ALA A 39 -2.87 -14.55 15.95
CA ALA A 39 -2.05 -13.51 15.35
C ALA A 39 -1.57 -13.91 13.95
N LEU A 40 -1.15 -15.16 13.75
CA LEU A 40 -0.76 -15.69 12.44
C LEU A 40 -1.93 -15.70 11.45
N LYS A 41 -3.14 -16.11 11.88
CA LYS A 41 -4.34 -16.05 11.03
C LYS A 41 -4.67 -14.63 10.58
N ILE A 42 -4.58 -13.66 11.48
CA ILE A 42 -4.81 -12.25 11.16
C ILE A 42 -3.69 -11.72 10.24
N ASN A 43 -2.42 -12.07 10.49
CA ASN A 43 -1.31 -11.69 9.61
C ASN A 43 -1.44 -12.27 8.20
N ALA A 44 -1.98 -13.49 8.05
CA ALA A 44 -2.27 -14.06 6.75
C ALA A 44 -3.29 -13.22 5.95
N LEU A 45 -4.27 -12.61 6.63
CA LEU A 45 -5.20 -11.66 6.00
C LEU A 45 -4.48 -10.34 5.64
N LEU A 46 -3.66 -9.80 6.55
CA LEU A 46 -2.90 -8.57 6.32
C LEU A 46 -1.90 -8.70 5.16
N ALA A 47 -1.36 -9.90 4.93
CA ALA A 47 -0.45 -10.19 3.83
C ALA A 47 -1.06 -9.88 2.44
N LEU A 48 -2.40 -9.87 2.32
CA LEU A 48 -3.09 -9.42 1.11
C LEU A 48 -3.39 -7.91 1.13
N ILE A 49 -3.75 -7.37 2.29
CA ILE A 49 -4.16 -5.96 2.44
C ILE A 49 -2.98 -5.03 2.14
N GLY A 50 -1.79 -5.30 2.68
CA GLY A 50 -0.59 -4.48 2.49
C GLY A 50 -0.25 -4.26 1.01
N PRO A 51 -0.04 -5.35 0.23
CA PRO A 51 0.18 -5.25 -1.22
C PRO A 51 -0.95 -4.55 -1.96
N THR A 52 -2.22 -4.86 -1.63
CA THR A 52 -3.38 -4.25 -2.31
C THR A 52 -3.42 -2.73 -2.13
N VAL A 53 -3.27 -2.23 -0.90
CA VAL A 53 -3.26 -0.78 -0.64
C VAL A 53 -2.05 -0.13 -1.30
N MET A 54 -0.87 -0.77 -1.25
CA MET A 54 0.33 -0.26 -1.91
C MET A 54 0.12 -0.12 -3.42
N THR A 55 -0.47 -1.11 -4.08
CA THR A 55 -0.81 -1.05 -5.51
C THR A 55 -1.77 0.09 -5.81
N VAL A 56 -2.85 0.24 -5.04
CA VAL A 56 -3.85 1.30 -5.25
C VAL A 56 -3.22 2.69 -5.10
N VAL A 57 -2.42 2.92 -4.07
CA VAL A 57 -1.73 4.20 -3.86
C VAL A 57 -0.72 4.48 -4.97
N MET A 58 0.02 3.47 -5.42
CA MET A 58 0.96 3.61 -6.54
C MET A 58 0.25 3.99 -7.84
N VAL A 59 -0.86 3.33 -8.15
CA VAL A 59 -1.69 3.62 -9.34
C VAL A 59 -2.24 5.04 -9.27
N MET A 60 -2.76 5.48 -8.12
CA MET A 60 -3.22 6.86 -7.93
C MET A 60 -2.09 7.86 -8.17
N GLY A 61 -0.91 7.63 -7.61
CA GLY A 61 0.26 8.49 -7.80
C GLY A 61 0.67 8.59 -9.26
N LEU A 62 0.75 7.46 -9.97
CA LEU A 62 1.10 7.45 -11.40
C LEU A 62 0.03 8.11 -12.27
N ALA A 63 -1.25 7.89 -11.97
CA ALA A 63 -2.36 8.56 -12.66
C ALA A 63 -2.33 10.09 -12.45
N GLY A 64 -2.01 10.55 -11.24
CA GLY A 64 -1.84 11.97 -10.94
C GLY A 64 -0.66 12.64 -11.66
N LEU A 65 0.34 11.85 -12.03
CA LEU A 65 1.50 12.28 -12.80
C LEU A 65 1.32 12.13 -14.32
N SER A 66 0.15 11.65 -14.77
CA SER A 66 -0.15 11.48 -16.20
C SER A 66 0.03 12.80 -16.96
N GLY A 67 0.69 12.73 -18.13
CA GLY A 67 1.03 13.89 -18.96
C GLY A 67 2.22 14.74 -18.46
N ARG A 68 2.75 14.50 -17.25
CA ARG A 68 3.95 15.20 -16.71
C ARG A 68 5.19 14.32 -16.65
N ILE A 69 5.02 13.01 -16.84
CA ILE A 69 6.10 12.02 -16.84
C ILE A 69 6.46 11.65 -18.28
N SER A 70 7.76 11.66 -18.59
CA SER A 70 8.27 11.14 -19.86
C SER A 70 8.14 9.61 -19.91
N PHE A 71 7.94 9.06 -21.11
CA PHE A 71 7.79 7.62 -21.32
C PHE A 71 8.95 6.79 -20.73
N ASN A 72 10.17 7.31 -20.74
CA ASN A 72 11.35 6.69 -20.15
C ASN A 72 11.21 6.51 -18.62
N LYS A 73 10.76 7.56 -17.91
CA LYS A 73 10.55 7.51 -16.46
C LYS A 73 9.42 6.56 -16.10
N PHE A 74 8.34 6.56 -16.88
CA PHE A 74 7.23 5.62 -16.71
C PHE A 74 7.70 4.17 -16.85
N SER A 75 8.50 3.87 -17.88
CA SER A 75 9.05 2.53 -18.14
C SER A 75 9.95 2.02 -17.00
N ILE A 76 10.77 2.90 -16.41
CA ILE A 76 11.61 2.57 -15.25
C ILE A 76 10.72 2.22 -14.04
N ILE A 77 9.70 3.03 -13.77
CA ILE A 77 8.78 2.78 -12.65
C ILE A 77 8.03 1.46 -12.85
N LEU A 78 7.52 1.22 -14.06
CA LEU A 78 6.80 -0.02 -14.39
C LEU A 78 7.72 -1.25 -14.20
N THR A 79 8.97 -1.15 -14.65
CA THR A 79 9.99 -2.20 -14.43
C THR A 79 10.20 -2.46 -12.94
N GLY A 80 10.31 -1.40 -12.12
CA GLY A 80 10.43 -1.53 -10.66
C GLY A 80 9.24 -2.27 -10.03
N VAL A 81 8.01 -1.94 -10.45
CA VAL A 81 6.79 -2.63 -9.98
C VAL A 81 6.82 -4.10 -10.37
N VAL A 82 7.15 -4.43 -11.63
CA VAL A 82 7.27 -5.82 -12.11
C VAL A 82 8.34 -6.59 -11.33
N LEU A 83 9.49 -5.97 -11.04
CA LEU A 83 10.56 -6.58 -10.25
C LEU A 83 10.13 -6.88 -8.82
N ILE A 84 9.34 -6.00 -8.17
CA ILE A 84 8.78 -6.27 -6.83
C ILE A 84 7.89 -7.52 -6.88
N PHE A 85 6.96 -7.59 -7.82
CA PHE A 85 6.08 -8.75 -7.97
C PHE A 85 6.86 -10.02 -8.31
N TRP A 86 7.87 -9.92 -9.17
CA TRP A 86 8.72 -11.07 -9.51
C TRP A 86 9.53 -11.57 -8.30
N GLY A 87 10.07 -10.64 -7.50
CA GLY A 87 10.78 -10.96 -6.26
C GLY A 87 9.89 -11.62 -5.20
N VAL A 88 8.62 -11.19 -5.09
CA VAL A 88 7.64 -11.80 -4.17
C VAL A 88 7.07 -13.11 -4.69
N SER A 89 6.97 -13.28 -6.02
CA SER A 89 6.36 -14.48 -6.64
C SER A 89 7.32 -15.68 -6.72
N LYS A 90 8.62 -15.49 -6.52
CA LYS A 90 9.56 -16.61 -6.40
C LYS A 90 9.49 -17.19 -4.99
N LYS A 91 8.97 -18.42 -4.90
CA LYS A 91 9.24 -19.34 -3.80
C LYS A 91 10.71 -19.76 -3.80
#